data_AF-A0A7K0YAR0-F1
#
_entry.id   AF-A0A7K0YAR0-F1
#
_cell.length_a   1.000
_cell.length_b   1.000
_cell.length_c   1.000
_cell.angle_alpha   90.00
_cell.angle_beta   90.00
_cell.angle_gamma   90.00
#
_symmetry.space_group_name_H-M   'P 1'
#
loop_
_entity.id
_entity.type
_entity.pdbx_description
1 polymer ?
#
loop_
_entity_poly.entity_id
_entity_poly.type
_entity_poly.pdbx_seq_one_letter_code
_entity_poly.pdbx_strand_id
1 'polypeptide(L)' 'MAKISNNSMAMVATVSLVGVFASAIGFFSPDTCTVDQLEGWTSCAAIHEQRILGSWGFLLLSIIGFTVSIVRMKKSK' A
#
# COMPACT_ATOMS: atom_id res chain seq x y z
N MET A 1 33.54 -11.65 8.87
CA MET A 1 32.56 -10.53 8.84
C MET A 1 31.36 -10.97 8.03
N ALA A 2 30.14 -10.87 8.57
CA ALA A 2 28.93 -11.13 7.80
C ALA A 2 28.78 -10.02 6.73
N LYS A 3 28.61 -10.41 5.46
CA LYS A 3 28.39 -9.46 4.38
C LYS A 3 26.97 -8.91 4.52
N ILE A 4 26.83 -7.71 5.08
CA ILE A 4 25.54 -7.01 5.19
C ILE A 4 25.15 -6.55 3.78
N SER A 5 24.23 -7.27 3.16
CA SER A 5 23.64 -6.95 1.86
C SER A 5 22.37 -6.16 2.08
N ASN A 6 22.22 -5.00 1.43
CA ASN A 6 21.00 -4.19 1.55
C ASN A 6 19.79 -4.97 0.99
N ASN A 7 18.71 -5.06 1.76
CA ASN A 7 17.47 -5.71 1.33
C ASN A 7 16.42 -4.65 0.97
N SER A 8 16.66 -3.94 -0.13
CA SER A 8 15.74 -2.89 -0.62
C SER A 8 14.32 -3.42 -0.86
N MET A 9 14.16 -4.72 -1.15
CA MET A 9 12.84 -5.34 -1.31
C MET A 9 12.07 -5.44 0.00
N ALA A 10 12.76 -5.68 1.12
CA ALA A 10 12.13 -5.68 2.44
C ALA A 10 11.70 -4.26 2.84
N MET A 11 12.51 -3.25 2.49
CA MET A 11 12.13 -1.85 2.71
C MET A 11 10.85 -1.49 1.94
N VAL A 12 10.80 -1.79 0.64
CA VAL A 12 9.60 -1.56 -0.19
C VAL A 12 8.40 -2.29 0.40
N ALA A 13 8.56 -3.56 0.79
CA ALA A 13 7.48 -4.34 1.38
C ALA A 13 6.89 -3.70 2.64
N THR A 14 7.76 -3.22 3.54
CA THR A 14 7.33 -2.58 4.80
C THR A 14 6.63 -1.23 4.56
N VAL A 15 7.12 -0.39 3.65
CA VAL A 15 6.47 0.88 3.30
C VAL A 15 5.11 0.62 2.64
N SER A 16 5.03 -0.35 1.72
CA SER A 16 3.76 -0.74 1.11
C SER A 16 2.76 -1.27 2.13
N LEU A 17 3.21 -2.08 3.10
CA LEU A 17 2.37 -2.57 4.18
C LEU A 17 1.77 -1.43 5.02
N VAL A 18 2.58 -0.41 5.37
CA VAL A 18 2.07 0.79 6.04
C VAL A 18 1.06 1.52 5.16
N GLY A 19 1.27 1.56 3.84
CA GLY A 19 0.30 2.10 2.87
C GLY A 19 -1.07 1.41 2.91
N VAL A 20 -1.11 0.09 3.11
CA VAL A 20 -2.37 -0.68 3.29
C VAL A 20 -3.11 -0.26 4.57
N PHE A 21 -2.38 -0.06 5.67
CA PHE A 21 -3.01 0.40 6.90
C PHE A 21 -3.51 1.84 6.78
N ALA A 22 -2.74 2.71 6.12
CA ALA A 22 -3.13 4.09 5.87
C ALA A 22 -4.37 4.19 4.96
N SER A 23 -4.50 3.31 3.95
CA SER A 23 -5.69 3.27 3.09
C SER A 23 -6.94 2.81 3.84
N ALA A 24 -6.79 1.98 4.87
CA ALA A 24 -7.89 1.51 5.73
C ALA A 24 -8.40 2.55 6.74
N ILE A 25 -7.65 3.62 7.02
CA ILE A 25 -8.12 4.70 7.91
C ILE A 25 -9.17 5.54 7.15
N GLY A 26 -10.43 5.29 7.52
CA GLY A 26 -11.64 5.64 6.76
C GLY A 26 -12.18 7.05 6.98
N PHE A 27 -11.54 8.04 6.39
CA PHE A 27 -12.15 9.38 6.23
C PHE A 27 -13.05 9.49 4.99
N PHE A 28 -13.03 8.50 4.09
CA PHE A 28 -13.70 8.55 2.78
C PHE A 28 -14.69 7.40 2.60
N SER A 29 -15.63 7.24 3.55
CA SER A 29 -16.74 6.30 3.35
C SER A 29 -17.82 6.97 2.50
N PRO A 30 -18.50 6.23 1.60
CA PRO A 30 -19.60 6.78 0.80
C PRO A 30 -20.72 7.35 1.70
N ASP A 31 -20.95 6.74 2.86
CA ASP A 31 -21.96 7.19 3.84
C ASP A 31 -21.56 8.49 4.58
N THR A 32 -20.27 8.83 4.58
CA THR A 32 -19.74 10.06 5.22
C THR A 32 -19.58 11.22 4.24
N CYS A 33 -19.80 10.98 2.94
CA CYS A 33 -19.70 12.00 1.91
C CYS A 33 -21.05 12.70 1.72
N THR A 34 -21.40 13.56 2.68
CA THR A 34 -22.66 14.33 2.68
C THR A 34 -22.51 15.73 2.08
N VAL A 35 -21.33 16.08 1.55
CA VAL A 35 -21.03 17.42 1.06
C VAL A 35 -21.20 17.47 -0.46
N ASP A 36 -21.90 18.49 -0.94
CA ASP A 36 -22.07 18.74 -2.37
C ASP A 36 -20.70 18.89 -3.05
N GLN A 37 -20.52 18.17 -4.15
CA GLN A 37 -19.28 18.15 -4.90
C GLN A 37 -19.02 19.53 -5.52
N LEU A 38 -17.92 20.18 -5.12
CA LEU A 38 -17.48 21.42 -5.76
C LEU A 38 -17.02 21.17 -7.19
N GLU A 39 -17.42 22.06 -8.10
CA GLU A 39 -17.01 22.04 -9.49
C GLU A 39 -15.47 22.15 -9.59
N GLY A 40 -14.83 21.20 -10.28
CA GLY A 40 -13.37 21.12 -10.41
C GLY A 40 -12.66 20.22 -9.39
N TRP A 41 -13.36 19.67 -8.38
CA TRP A 41 -12.80 18.69 -7.44
C TRP A 41 -13.24 17.26 -7.77
N THR A 42 -12.37 16.29 -7.48
CA THR A 42 -12.68 14.87 -7.67
C THR A 42 -13.84 14.44 -6.76
N SER A 43 -14.67 13.51 -7.25
CA SER A 43 -15.83 13.04 -6.49
C SER A 43 -15.39 12.15 -5.32
N CYS A 44 -16.16 12.19 -4.23
CA CYS A 44 -16.00 11.25 -3.12
C CYS A 44 -16.03 9.78 -3.60
N ALA A 45 -16.93 9.47 -4.54
CA ALA A 45 -17.04 8.15 -5.14
C ALA A 45 -15.75 7.74 -5.88
N ALA A 46 -15.16 8.66 -6.65
CA ALA A 46 -13.90 8.41 -7.35
C ALA A 46 -12.73 8.23 -6.37
N ILE A 47 -12.67 9.01 -5.29
CA ILE A 47 -11.63 8.85 -4.25
C ILE A 47 -11.76 7.48 -3.56
N HIS A 48 -13.00 7.08 -3.23
CA HIS A 48 -13.27 5.78 -2.60
C HIS A 48 -12.79 4.63 -3.50
N GLU A 49 -13.13 4.66 -4.79
CA GLU A 49 -12.69 3.66 -5.76
C GLU A 49 -11.15 3.64 -5.91
N GLN A 50 -10.52 4.81 -6.04
CA GLN A 50 -9.07 4.93 -6.11
C GLN A 50 -8.36 4.40 -4.86
N ARG A 51 -8.94 4.61 -3.67
CA ARG A 51 -8.40 4.05 -2.42
C ARG A 51 -8.49 2.54 -2.36
N ILE A 52 -9.59 1.95 -2.81
CA ILE A 52 -9.74 0.49 -2.85
C ILE A 52 -8.67 -0.11 -3.77
N LEU A 53 -8.57 0.41 -4.99
CA LEU A 53 -7.56 -0.02 -5.97
C LEU A 53 -6.14 0.17 -5.42
N GLY A 54 -5.86 1.33 -4.83
CA GLY A 54 -4.56 1.63 -4.21
C GLY A 54 -4.22 0.68 -3.06
N SER A 55 -5.19 0.36 -2.21
CA SER A 55 -5.03 -0.59 -1.09
C SER A 55 -4.64 -1.98 -1.58
N TRP A 56 -5.33 -2.48 -2.61
CA TRP A 56 -4.98 -3.74 -3.26
C TRP A 56 -3.59 -3.72 -3.89
N GLY A 57 -3.22 -2.61 -4.52
CA GLY A 57 -1.88 -2.41 -5.09
C GLY A 57 -0.79 -2.47 -4.02
N PHE A 58 -0.96 -1.75 -2.90
CA PHE A 58 -0.03 -1.77 -1.78
C PHE A 58 0.07 -3.16 -1.13
N LEU A 59 -1.04 -3.88 -1.01
CA LEU A 59 -1.07 -5.23 -0.47
C LEU A 59 -0.30 -6.21 -1.37
N LEU A 60 -0.52 -6.15 -2.69
CA LEU A 60 0.23 -6.97 -3.65
C LEU A 60 1.73 -6.66 -3.60
N LEU A 61 2.11 -5.38 -3.59
CA LEU A 61 3.52 -4.98 -3.50
C LEU A 61 4.18 -5.45 -2.21
N SER A 62 3.47 -5.39 -1.09
CA SER A 62 3.94 -5.92 0.20
C SER A 62 4.21 -7.42 0.12
N ILE A 63 3.25 -8.21 -0.37
CA ILE A 63 3.39 -9.67 -0.52
C ILE A 63 4.56 -10.01 -1.44
N ILE A 64 4.65 -9.37 -2.60
CA ILE A 64 5.75 -9.61 -3.57
C ILE A 64 7.10 -9.22 -2.96
N GLY A 65 7.18 -8.06 -2.30
CA GLY A 65 8.41 -7.61 -1.66
C GLY A 65 8.91 -8.55 -0.56
N PHE A 66 8.00 -9.03 0.31
CA PHE A 66 8.34 -10.00 1.35
C PHE A 66 8.72 -11.36 0.77
N THR A 67 7.96 -11.89 -0.18
CA THR A 67 8.25 -13.20 -0.80
C THR A 67 9.61 -13.19 -1.50
N VAL A 68 9.92 -12.17 -2.30
CA VAL A 68 11.23 -12.02 -2.94
C VAL A 68 12.34 -11.89 -1.89
N SER A 69 12.13 -11.11 -0.84
CA SER A 69 13.09 -10.93 0.25
C SER A 69 13.41 -12.27 0.93
N ILE A 70 12.39 -13.03 1.32
CA ILE A 70 12.53 -14.31 2.02
C ILE A 70 13.21 -15.35 1.12
N VAL A 71 12.82 -15.45 -0.16
CA VAL A 71 13.44 -16.38 -1.11
C VAL A 71 14.92 -16.06 -1.32
N ARG A 72 15.28 -14.77 -1.44
CA ARG A 72 16.69 -14.35 -1.57
C ARG A 72 17.49 -14.63 -0.30
N MET A 73 16.91 -14.40 0.87
CA MET A 73 17.54 -14.75 2.14
C MET A 73 17.79 -16.25 2.26
N LYS A 74 16.83 -17.09 1.85
CA LYS A 74 16.98 -18.56 1.87
C LYS A 74 18.02 -19.06 0.87
N LYS A 75 18.17 -18.43 -0.30
CA LYS A 75 19.21 -18.78 -1.29
C LYS A 75 20.61 -18.30 -0.90
N SER A 76 20.72 -17.24 -0.11
CA SER A 76 22.00 -16.67 0.32
C SER A 76 22.58 -17.33 1.57
N LYS A 77 21.80 -18.19 2.23
CA LYS A 77 22.19 -18.95 3.42
C LYS A 77 22.60 -20.35 3.01
#